data_AF-A0A2A3GB66-F1
#
_entry.id   AF-A0A2A3GB66-F1
#
_cell.length_a   1.000
_cell.length_b   1.000
_cell.length_c   1.000
_cell.angle_alpha   90.00
_cell.angle_beta   90.00
_cell.angle_gamma   90.00
#
_symmetry.space_group_name_H-M   'P 1'
#
loop_
_entity.id
_entity.type
_entity.pdbx_description
1 polymer ?
#
loop_
_entity_poly.entity_id
_entity_poly.type
_entity_poly.pdbx_seq_one_letter_code
_entity_poly.pdbx_strand_id
1 'polypeptide(L)'
;MAFGEHELTPFRDRPALTLDARVTVGAQSARIVASHDPATGAEQVVLMLGDTVGAQDVPVHVVDEEVLLIEGSRYIHTPQLLIGDSTLAVTGNPAARQWEVGRQLREGGPIRALLALSGAQSVEVDWLPAAAAA
;
A
#
# COMPACT_ATOMS: atom_id res chain seq x y z
N MET A 1 -39.94 4.21 -13.38
CA MET A 1 -39.07 3.15 -12.82
C MET A 1 -37.74 3.81 -12.49
N ALA A 2 -37.47 4.01 -11.20
CA ALA A 2 -36.23 4.62 -10.72
C ALA A 2 -35.30 3.48 -10.30
N PHE A 3 -34.12 3.43 -10.90
CA PHE A 3 -33.08 2.47 -10.51
C PHE A 3 -32.43 2.99 -9.23
N GLY A 4 -32.51 2.18 -8.18
CA GLY A 4 -31.99 2.48 -6.86
C GLY A 4 -30.50 2.77 -6.92
N GLU A 5 -30.14 3.90 -6.32
CA GLU A 5 -28.77 4.27 -6.01
C GLU A 5 -28.21 3.22 -5.06
N HIS A 6 -27.22 2.46 -5.52
CA HIS A 6 -26.37 1.67 -4.64
C HIS A 6 -25.60 2.67 -3.77
N GLU A 7 -26.09 2.85 -2.55
CA GLU A 7 -25.39 3.55 -1.48
C GLU A 7 -24.14 2.73 -1.11
N LEU A 8 -23.08 2.90 -1.90
CA LEU A 8 -21.73 2.54 -1.51
C LEU A 8 -21.38 3.48 -0.37
N THR A 9 -21.33 2.95 0.85
CA THR A 9 -20.84 3.64 2.05
C THR A 9 -19.65 4.54 1.69
N PRO A 10 -19.72 5.86 1.94
CA PRO A 10 -18.63 6.74 1.59
C PRO A 10 -17.49 6.46 2.56
N PHE A 11 -16.43 5.78 2.09
CA PHE A 11 -15.09 6.03 2.63
C PHE A 11 -14.88 7.53 2.46
N ARG A 12 -15.12 8.28 3.54
CA ARG A 12 -15.45 9.70 3.46
C ARG A 12 -14.27 10.59 3.06
N ASP A 13 -13.08 10.04 2.85
CA ASP A 13 -11.95 10.74 2.25
C ASP A 13 -11.17 9.75 1.39
N ARG A 14 -11.42 9.72 0.07
CA ARG A 14 -10.46 9.12 -0.85
C ARG A 14 -9.17 9.93 -0.72
N PRO A 15 -8.00 9.29 -0.52
CA PRO A 15 -6.75 10.03 -0.44
C PRO A 15 -6.56 10.82 -1.73
N ALA A 16 -6.11 12.08 -1.61
CA ALA A 16 -5.77 12.89 -2.77
C ALA A 16 -4.56 12.25 -3.48
N LEU A 17 -4.83 11.59 -4.60
CA LEU A 17 -3.81 10.90 -5.37
C LEU A 17 -3.04 11.89 -6.23
N THR A 18 -1.71 11.83 -6.14
CA THR A 18 -0.79 12.50 -7.06
C THR A 18 -0.47 11.61 -8.26
N LEU A 19 -0.59 10.28 -8.10
CA LEU A 19 -0.39 9.29 -9.15
C LEU A 19 -1.40 8.15 -9.01
N ASP A 20 -1.95 7.71 -10.13
CA ASP A 20 -2.72 6.47 -10.25
C ASP A 20 -2.52 5.91 -11.66
N ALA A 21 -1.70 4.88 -11.79
CA ALA A 21 -1.31 4.34 -13.09
C ALA A 21 -1.28 2.82 -13.09
N ARG A 22 -1.69 2.22 -14.21
CA ARG A 22 -1.45 0.81 -14.49
C ARG A 22 -0.08 0.66 -15.15
N VAL A 23 0.70 -0.29 -14.66
CA VAL A 23 2.07 -0.57 -15.11
C VAL A 23 2.24 -2.07 -15.30
N THR A 24 3.28 -2.45 -16.04
CA THR A 24 3.73 -3.84 -16.14
C THR A 24 5.05 -3.95 -15.41
N VAL A 25 5.14 -4.90 -14.50
CA VAL A 25 6.30 -5.12 -13.63
C VAL A 25 6.73 -6.56 -13.82
N GLY A 26 7.87 -6.76 -14.49
CA GLY A 26 8.26 -8.09 -14.99
C GLY A 26 7.20 -8.64 -15.95
N ALA A 27 6.64 -9.81 -15.61
CA ALA A 27 5.56 -10.46 -16.37
C ALA A 27 4.15 -10.12 -15.84
N GLN A 28 4.03 -9.31 -14.79
CA GLN A 28 2.79 -9.09 -14.05
C GLN A 28 2.17 -7.73 -14.38
N SER A 29 0.83 -7.67 -14.40
CA SER A 29 0.11 -6.41 -14.36
C SER A 29 0.10 -5.88 -12.94
N ALA A 30 0.32 -4.58 -12.79
CA ALA A 30 0.33 -3.91 -11.52
C ALA A 30 -0.33 -2.53 -11.63
N ARG A 31 -0.66 -1.96 -10.48
CA ARG A 31 -1.15 -0.58 -10.35
C ARG A 31 -0.30 0.13 -9.32
N ILE A 32 0.25 1.28 -9.68
CA ILE A 32 0.96 2.16 -8.77
C ILE A 32 0.08 3.34 -8.42
N VAL A 33 -0.04 3.62 -7.13
CA VAL A 33 -0.72 4.79 -6.60
C VAL A 33 0.22 5.57 -5.70
N ALA A 34 0.14 6.90 -5.77
CA ALA A 34 0.85 7.77 -4.85
C ALA A 34 -0.09 8.84 -4.31
N SER A 35 0.14 9.24 -3.07
CA SER A 35 -0.54 10.37 -2.43
C SER A 35 0.45 11.25 -1.70
N HIS A 36 0.15 12.54 -1.64
CA HIS A 36 0.89 13.52 -0.87
C HIS A 36 -0.05 14.15 0.15
N ASP A 37 0.34 14.10 1.43
CA ASP A 37 -0.37 14.80 2.50
C ASP A 37 0.16 16.23 2.64
N PRO A 38 -0.61 17.27 2.28
CA PRO A 38 -0.15 18.65 2.35
C PRO A 38 0.03 19.16 3.80
N ALA A 39 -0.58 18.51 4.79
CA ALA A 39 -0.46 18.92 6.19
C ALA A 39 0.84 18.45 6.83
N THR A 40 1.29 17.24 6.47
CA THR A 40 2.51 16.63 7.01
C THR A 40 3.68 16.65 6.03
N GLY A 41 3.42 16.92 4.75
CA GLY A 41 4.37 16.73 3.65
C GLY A 41 4.66 15.26 3.35
N ALA A 42 3.95 14.32 3.98
CA ALA A 42 4.25 12.90 3.85
C ALA A 42 3.83 12.37 2.47
N GLU A 43 4.76 11.68 1.81
CA GLU A 43 4.49 10.97 0.57
C GLU A 43 4.29 9.48 0.84
N GLN A 44 3.35 8.89 0.11
CA GLN A 44 3.01 7.48 0.23
C GLN A 44 2.93 6.92 -1.18
N VAL A 45 3.70 5.87 -1.46
CA VAL A 45 3.69 5.17 -2.74
C VAL A 45 3.35 3.71 -2.48
N VAL A 46 2.38 3.17 -3.21
CA VAL A 46 1.97 1.77 -3.12
C VAL A 46 1.93 1.15 -4.52
N LEU A 47 2.60 0.02 -4.67
CA LEU A 47 2.50 -0.85 -5.84
C LEU A 47 1.63 -2.07 -5.52
N MET A 48 0.54 -2.21 -6.25
CA MET A 48 -0.40 -3.34 -6.17
C MET A 48 -0.04 -4.33 -7.27
N LEU A 49 0.43 -5.51 -6.91
CA LEU A 49 0.84 -6.56 -7.85
C LEU A 49 -0.30 -7.57 -8.05
N GLY A 50 -0.67 -7.84 -9.30
CA GLY A 50 -1.73 -8.77 -9.64
C GLY A 50 -3.14 -8.26 -9.33
N ASP A 51 -4.11 -9.18 -9.29
CA ASP A 51 -5.51 -8.86 -8.98
C ASP A 51 -5.76 -8.91 -7.47
N THR A 52 -5.97 -7.73 -6.88
CA THR A 52 -6.15 -7.54 -5.43
C THR A 52 -7.63 -7.43 -5.04
N VAL A 53 -8.56 -7.32 -5.98
CA VAL A 53 -9.96 -7.03 -5.68
C VAL A 53 -10.65 -8.25 -5.08
N GLY A 54 -11.17 -8.11 -3.86
CA GLY A 54 -11.82 -9.19 -3.12
C GLY A 54 -10.86 -10.26 -2.57
N ALA A 55 -9.55 -10.10 -2.75
CA ALA A 55 -8.56 -11.01 -2.20
C ALA A 55 -8.50 -10.91 -0.67
N GLN A 56 -8.25 -12.03 0.00
CA GLN A 56 -8.08 -12.12 1.44
C GLN A 56 -6.60 -12.31 1.77
N ASP A 57 -6.20 -11.75 2.91
CA ASP A 57 -4.89 -11.90 3.53
C ASP A 57 -3.76 -11.55 2.57
N VAL A 58 -3.94 -10.43 1.84
CA VAL A 58 -2.97 -9.96 0.85
C VAL A 58 -1.72 -9.46 1.57
N PRO A 59 -0.52 -10.02 1.30
CA PRO A 59 0.70 -9.60 1.96
C PRO A 59 1.05 -8.15 1.65
N VAL A 60 1.49 -7.42 2.67
CA VAL A 60 1.98 -6.04 2.59
C VAL A 60 3.44 -6.01 3.00
N HIS A 61 4.29 -5.54 2.10
CA HIS A 61 5.72 -5.41 2.35
C HIS A 61 6.16 -3.96 2.26
N VAL A 62 7.08 -3.57 3.14
CA VAL A 62 7.80 -2.29 3.03
C VAL A 62 9.07 -2.54 2.24
N VAL A 63 9.28 -1.78 1.17
CA VAL A 63 10.46 -1.85 0.33
C VAL A 63 11.02 -0.45 0.09
N ASP A 64 12.26 -0.38 -0.35
CA ASP A 64 12.88 0.87 -0.72
C ASP A 64 12.17 1.44 -1.95
N GLU A 65 11.76 2.70 -1.84
CA GLU A 65 10.97 3.38 -2.87
C GLU A 65 11.73 3.48 -4.20
N GLU A 66 13.05 3.73 -4.16
CA GLU A 66 13.87 3.90 -5.37
C GLU A 66 13.93 2.62 -6.22
N VAL A 67 13.74 1.46 -5.59
CA VAL A 67 13.76 0.14 -6.25
C VAL A 67 12.39 -0.53 -6.27
N LEU A 68 11.31 0.17 -5.92
CA LEU A 68 9.96 -0.39 -5.77
C LEU A 68 9.50 -1.23 -6.98
N LEU A 69 9.71 -0.73 -8.19
CA LEU A 69 9.35 -1.44 -9.42
C LEU A 69 10.28 -2.63 -9.72
N ILE A 70 11.55 -2.52 -9.33
CA ILE A 70 12.53 -3.60 -9.50
C ILE A 70 12.19 -4.73 -8.53
N GLU A 71 11.95 -4.42 -7.26
CA GLU A 71 11.52 -5.40 -6.26
C GLU A 71 10.18 -6.03 -6.65
N GLY A 72 9.21 -5.23 -7.09
CA GLY A 72 7.95 -5.76 -7.61
C GLY A 72 8.13 -6.81 -8.72
N SER A 73 9.15 -6.65 -9.57
CA SER A 73 9.41 -7.60 -10.67
C SER A 73 9.99 -8.93 -10.21
N ARG A 74 10.54 -8.98 -9.00
CA ARG A 74 11.15 -10.17 -8.39
C ARG A 74 10.12 -11.03 -7.66
N TYR A 75 8.97 -10.47 -7.33
CA TYR A 75 7.91 -11.17 -6.62
C TYR A 75 7.15 -12.13 -7.54
N ILE A 76 7.31 -13.43 -7.27
CA ILE A 76 6.72 -14.51 -8.08
C ILE A 76 5.24 -14.74 -7.69
N HIS A 77 4.89 -14.49 -6.42
CA HIS A 77 3.54 -14.71 -5.90
C HIS A 77 2.69 -13.45 -6.03
N THR A 78 1.41 -13.60 -6.39
CA THR A 78 0.43 -12.50 -6.43
C THR A 78 -0.91 -13.02 -5.91
N PRO A 79 -1.78 -12.16 -5.36
CA PRO A 79 -1.60 -10.71 -5.20
C PRO A 79 -0.73 -10.28 -4.02
N GLN A 80 -0.10 -9.11 -4.13
CA GLN A 80 0.72 -8.50 -3.07
C GLN A 80 0.67 -6.97 -3.13
N LEU A 81 0.95 -6.31 -2.01
CA LEU A 81 1.03 -4.86 -1.88
C LEU A 81 2.42 -4.45 -1.40
N LEU A 82 3.12 -3.61 -2.16
CA LEU A 82 4.42 -3.07 -1.76
C LEU A 82 4.30 -1.58 -1.43
N ILE A 83 4.77 -1.18 -0.26
CA ILE A 83 4.80 0.21 0.21
C ILE A 83 6.22 0.72 0.06
N GLY A 84 6.38 1.82 -0.68
CA GLY A 84 7.64 2.55 -0.79
C GLY A 84 7.99 3.26 0.52
N ASP A 85 9.27 3.16 0.89
CA ASP A 85 9.90 3.95 1.94
C ASP A 85 11.18 4.59 1.40
N SER A 86 11.10 5.89 1.14
CA SER A 86 12.21 6.74 0.69
C SER A 86 13.38 6.81 1.68
N THR A 87 13.19 6.42 2.94
CA THR A 87 14.24 6.42 3.96
C THR A 87 14.94 5.08 4.10
N LEU A 88 14.42 4.02 3.48
CA LEU A 88 14.92 2.65 3.69
C LEU A 88 16.33 2.46 3.14
N ALA A 89 16.65 3.04 1.98
CA ALA A 89 17.99 3.03 1.41
C ALA A 89 19.06 3.61 2.36
N VAL A 90 18.66 4.60 3.18
CA VAL A 90 19.57 5.30 4.10
C VAL A 90 19.65 4.60 5.46
N THR A 91 18.51 4.16 5.99
CA THR A 91 18.42 3.56 7.33
C THR A 91 18.76 2.08 7.35
N GLY A 92 18.57 1.37 6.23
CA GLY A 92 18.71 -0.07 6.12
C GLY A 92 17.74 -0.87 7.01
N ASN A 93 16.76 -0.21 7.63
CA ASN A 93 15.89 -0.83 8.62
C ASN A 93 14.41 -0.46 8.37
N PRO A 94 13.57 -1.41 7.92
CA PRO A 94 12.17 -1.14 7.64
C PRO A 94 11.29 -1.09 8.90
N ALA A 95 11.82 -1.38 10.10
CA ALA A 95 11.01 -1.59 11.30
C ALA A 95 10.15 -0.39 11.69
N ALA A 96 10.68 0.84 11.59
CA ALA A 96 9.93 2.05 11.91
C ALA A 96 8.72 2.22 10.98
N ARG A 97 8.93 1.97 9.69
CA ARG A 97 7.87 2.05 8.68
C ARG A 97 6.88 0.90 8.78
N GLN A 98 7.34 -0.32 9.01
CA GLN A 98 6.49 -1.49 9.26
C GLN A 98 5.60 -1.28 10.49
N TRP A 99 6.15 -0.71 11.56
CA TRP A 99 5.38 -0.35 12.75
C TRP A 99 4.30 0.68 12.42
N GLU A 100 4.63 1.73 11.66
CA GLU A 100 3.67 2.75 11.25
C GLU A 100 2.55 2.18 10.35
N VAL A 101 2.91 1.30 9.41
CA VAL A 101 1.92 0.58 8.58
C VAL A 101 0.98 -0.23 9.48
N GLY A 102 1.53 -1.04 10.39
CA GLY A 102 0.73 -1.86 11.30
C GLY A 102 -0.14 -1.03 12.24
N ARG A 103 0.34 0.13 12.70
CA ARG A 103 -0.43 1.08 13.48
C ARG A 103 -1.60 1.66 12.67
N GLN A 104 -1.34 2.20 11.48
CA GLN A 104 -2.39 2.82 10.65
C GLN A 104 -3.43 1.82 10.15
N LEU A 105 -3.05 0.56 9.93
CA LEU A 105 -4.01 -0.50 9.61
C LEU A 105 -5.02 -0.71 10.74
N ARG A 106 -4.58 -0.60 12.00
CA ARG A 106 -5.45 -0.75 13.19
C ARG A 106 -6.23 0.52 13.52
N GLU A 107 -5.54 1.65 13.56
CA GLU A 107 -6.08 2.93 14.05
C GLU A 107 -6.76 3.75 12.95
N GLY A 108 -6.51 3.43 11.68
CA GLY A 108 -6.80 4.32 10.57
C GLY A 108 -5.60 5.20 10.21
N GLY A 109 -5.66 5.80 9.03
CA GLY A 109 -4.61 6.70 8.55
C GLY A 109 -4.47 6.69 7.03
N PRO A 110 -3.61 7.55 6.48
CA PRO A 110 -3.38 7.67 5.04
C PRO A 110 -2.96 6.35 4.37
N ILE A 111 -2.09 5.56 5.00
CA ILE A 111 -1.65 4.26 4.47
C ILE A 111 -2.83 3.31 4.35
N ARG A 112 -3.67 3.21 5.38
CA ARG A 112 -4.87 2.37 5.34
C ARG A 112 -5.84 2.83 4.24
N ALA A 113 -6.04 4.13 4.10
CA ALA A 113 -6.89 4.71 3.06
C ALA A 113 -6.36 4.41 1.65
N LEU A 114 -5.03 4.44 1.47
CA LEU A 114 -4.36 4.13 0.21
C LEU A 114 -4.43 2.64 -0.12
N LEU A 115 -4.19 1.76 0.85
CA LEU A 115 -4.31 0.31 0.68
C LEU A 115 -5.75 -0.11 0.38
N ALA A 116 -6.75 0.59 0.92
CA ALA A 116 -8.16 0.33 0.61
C ALA A 116 -8.49 0.50 -0.89
N LEU A 117 -7.69 1.28 -1.64
CA LEU A 117 -7.85 1.41 -3.09
C LEU A 117 -7.51 0.14 -3.88
N SER A 118 -6.82 -0.83 -3.26
CA SER A 118 -6.57 -2.15 -3.85
C SER A 118 -7.86 -2.97 -4.00
N GLY A 119 -8.87 -2.71 -3.17
CA GLY A 119 -10.07 -3.54 -3.11
C GLY A 119 -9.88 -4.88 -2.40
N ALA A 120 -8.72 -5.13 -1.77
CA ALA A 120 -8.50 -6.29 -0.91
C ALA A 120 -9.48 -6.29 0.27
N GLN A 121 -9.98 -7.47 0.62
CA GLN A 121 -10.89 -7.67 1.76
C GLN A 121 -10.13 -7.68 3.09
N SER A 122 -8.95 -8.29 3.11
CA SER A 122 -8.02 -8.25 4.25
C SER A 122 -6.57 -8.20 3.75
N VAL A 123 -5.69 -7.66 4.59
CA VAL A 123 -4.26 -7.53 4.33
C VAL A 123 -3.47 -8.08 5.51
N GLU A 124 -2.32 -8.69 5.23
CA GLU A 124 -1.40 -9.23 6.22
C GLU A 124 -0.10 -8.40 6.23
N VAL A 125 0.40 -8.10 7.42
CA VAL A 125 1.68 -7.42 7.62
C VAL A 125 2.55 -8.26 8.53
N ASP A 126 3.78 -8.51 8.09
CA ASP A 126 4.80 -9.13 8.94
C ASP A 126 5.10 -8.20 10.12
N TRP A 127 4.61 -8.57 11.30
CA TRP A 127 4.78 -7.78 12.51
C TRP A 127 6.15 -8.07 13.14
N LEU A 128 7.09 -7.16 12.95
CA LEU A 128 8.32 -7.11 13.73
C LEU A 128 8.08 -6.25 14.99
N PRO A 129 8.21 -6.81 16.21
CA PRO A 129 8.11 -6.01 17.43
C PRO A 129 9.25 -5.00 17.48
N ALA A 130 8.96 -3.74 17.79
CA ALA A 130 9.92 -2.63 17.84
C ALA A 130 11.17 -2.91 18.71
N ALA A 131 11.07 -3.84 19.68
CA ALA A 131 12.20 -4.29 20.50
C ALA A 131 13.28 -5.08 19.71
N ALA A 132 12.96 -5.59 18.52
CA ALA A 132 13.90 -6.27 17.64
C ALA A 132 14.70 -5.32 16.73
N ALA A 133 14.43 -4.01 16.81
CA ALA A 133 15.10 -2.97 16.03
C ALA A 133 16.17 -2.19 16.83
N ALA A 134 16.56 -2.70 18.00
CA ALA A 134 17.54 -2.10 18.93
C ALA A 134 18.94 -2.68 18.77
#